data_AF-A0A935Z7I3-F1
#
_entry.id   AF-A0A935Z7I3-F1
#
_cell.length_a   1.000
_cell.length_b   1.000
_cell.length_c   1.000
_cell.angle_alpha   90.00
_cell.angle_beta   90.00
_cell.angle_gamma   90.00
#
_symmetry.space_group_name_H-M   'P 1'
#
loop_
_entity.id
_entity.type
_entity.pdbx_description
1 polymer ?
#
loop_
_entity_poly.entity_id
_entity_poly.type
_entity_poly.pdbx_seq_one_letter_code
_entity_poly.pdbx_strand_id
1 'polypeptide(L)'
;MNPEVQEAVRDAVPLLGLFVVTMPDCLLFHSYAREPQSWGADEVAGYFGDLVRANREGLRALSAWSTDMQVTIESKDTLVILRELTPAFALGCVFERSAPLGLVRLHMKRLVDKVTLALPELAPEERPRGVKIIEFLERYAPEPHAIVMRVALRSGIPVERLREPASLDATEVESLEQVACQLLGLPKLGI
;
A
#
# COMPACT_ATOMS: atom_id res chain seq x y z
N MET A 1 7.89 -6.08 -19.02
CA MET A 1 8.15 -7.24 -18.14
C MET A 1 9.34 -8.00 -18.71
N ASN A 2 10.32 -8.37 -17.89
CA ASN A 2 11.40 -9.28 -18.31
C ASN A 2 10.76 -10.59 -18.83
N PRO A 3 11.14 -11.13 -20.01
CA PRO A 3 10.58 -12.37 -20.56
C PRO A 3 10.48 -13.53 -19.55
N GLU A 4 11.45 -13.65 -18.64
CA GLU A 4 11.47 -14.70 -17.60
C GLU A 4 10.32 -14.61 -16.59
N VAL A 5 9.81 -13.40 -16.33
CA VAL A 5 8.65 -13.20 -15.44
C VAL A 5 7.35 -13.53 -16.19
N GLN A 6 7.28 -13.23 -17.50
CA GLN A 6 6.12 -13.61 -18.31
C GLN A 6 5.97 -15.13 -18.41
N GLU A 7 7.09 -15.84 -18.57
CA GLU A 7 7.13 -17.30 -18.63
C GLU A 7 6.72 -17.92 -17.28
N ALA A 8 7.25 -17.39 -16.16
CA ALA A 8 6.90 -17.85 -14.82
C ALA A 8 5.40 -17.69 -14.49
N VAL A 9 4.77 -16.62 -15.00
CA VAL A 9 3.35 -16.31 -14.80
C VAL A 9 2.44 -17.21 -15.67
N ARG A 10 2.88 -17.57 -16.89
CA ARG A 10 2.14 -18.46 -17.78
C ARG A 10 2.11 -19.91 -17.26
N ASP A 11 3.22 -20.39 -16.70
CA ASP A 11 3.33 -21.77 -16.20
C ASP A 11 2.70 -21.96 -14.80
N ALA A 12 2.37 -20.87 -14.11
CA ALA A 12 1.71 -20.91 -12.82
C ALA A 12 0.21 -21.22 -12.98
N VAL A 13 -0.14 -22.49 -13.20
CA VAL A 13 -1.50 -22.98 -12.90
C VAL A 13 -1.60 -23.05 -11.38
N PRO A 14 -2.50 -22.30 -10.70
CA PRO A 14 -3.79 -21.75 -11.15
C PRO A 14 -3.91 -20.21 -10.99
N LEU A 15 -2.88 -19.44 -11.39
CA LEU A 15 -2.84 -17.99 -11.28
C LEU A 15 -3.73 -17.32 -12.34
N LEU A 16 -4.78 -16.62 -11.90
CA LEU A 16 -5.70 -15.85 -12.74
C LEU A 16 -5.19 -14.43 -12.99
N GLY A 17 -4.46 -13.83 -12.06
CA GLY A 17 -3.87 -12.51 -12.29
C GLY A 17 -2.83 -12.12 -11.26
N LEU A 18 -2.03 -11.12 -11.64
CA LEU A 18 -0.93 -10.57 -10.87
C LEU A 18 -0.92 -9.06 -11.04
N PHE A 19 -0.78 -8.33 -9.94
CA PHE A 19 -0.78 -6.89 -9.90
C PHE A 19 0.39 -6.41 -9.05
N VAL A 20 1.31 -5.68 -9.65
CA VAL A 20 2.36 -4.95 -8.94
C VAL A 20 1.87 -3.53 -8.74
N VAL A 21 1.84 -3.11 -7.49
CA VAL A 21 1.28 -1.83 -7.04
C VAL A 21 2.40 -1.01 -6.42
N THR A 22 2.51 0.27 -6.77
CA THR A 22 3.43 1.19 -6.10
C THR A 22 2.90 1.57 -4.72
N MET A 23 3.80 1.71 -3.77
CA MET A 23 3.50 2.14 -2.41
C MET A 23 4.26 3.44 -2.11
N PRO A 24 3.65 4.38 -1.37
CA PRO A 24 2.31 4.33 -0.77
C PRO A 24 1.17 4.79 -1.69
N ASP A 25 1.47 5.23 -2.92
CA ASP A 25 0.48 5.91 -3.79
C ASP A 25 -0.61 4.99 -4.36
N CYS A 26 -0.45 3.67 -4.20
CA CYS A 26 -1.42 2.65 -4.62
C CYS A 26 -1.71 2.69 -6.14
N LEU A 27 -0.71 3.03 -6.96
CA LEU A 27 -0.84 3.09 -8.41
C LEU A 27 -0.42 1.75 -9.04
N LEU A 28 -1.03 1.41 -10.17
CA LEU A 28 -0.63 0.25 -10.93
C LEU A 28 0.76 0.46 -11.54
N PHE A 29 1.71 -0.40 -11.17
CA PHE A 29 3.01 -0.46 -11.83
C PHE A 29 2.98 -1.48 -12.98
N HIS A 30 2.40 -2.64 -12.73
CA HIS A 30 2.28 -3.70 -13.73
C HIS A 30 1.12 -4.64 -13.43
N SER A 31 0.48 -5.17 -14.46
CA SER A 31 -0.54 -6.21 -14.30
C SER A 31 -0.43 -7.31 -15.34
N TYR A 32 -0.85 -8.49 -14.93
CA TYR A 32 -1.20 -9.61 -15.79
C TYR A 32 -2.58 -10.12 -15.39
N ALA A 33 -3.43 -10.38 -16.36
CA ALA A 33 -4.68 -11.09 -16.18
C ALA A 33 -4.74 -12.21 -17.22
N ARG A 34 -5.10 -13.41 -16.78
CA ARG A 34 -5.36 -14.54 -17.67
C ARG A 34 -6.67 -14.27 -18.40
N GLU A 35 -6.75 -14.64 -19.67
CA GLU A 35 -8.05 -14.60 -20.36
C GLU A 35 -8.99 -15.66 -19.76
N PRO A 36 -10.31 -15.38 -19.59
CA PRO A 36 -11.05 -14.22 -20.11
C PRO A 36 -11.20 -13.06 -19.10
N GLN A 37 -10.43 -13.02 -18.00
CA GLN A 37 -10.58 -11.99 -16.99
C GLN A 37 -10.25 -10.59 -17.56
N SER A 38 -11.18 -9.65 -17.41
CA SER A 38 -11.02 -8.25 -17.82
C SER A 38 -11.26 -7.33 -16.63
N TRP A 39 -10.35 -7.36 -15.65
CA TRP A 39 -10.43 -6.50 -14.49
C TRP A 39 -9.87 -5.09 -14.80
N GLY A 40 -10.48 -4.06 -14.20
CA GLY A 40 -9.94 -2.71 -14.21
C GLY A 40 -8.66 -2.67 -13.38
N ALA A 41 -7.51 -2.84 -14.02
CA ALA A 41 -6.25 -3.08 -13.32
C ALA A 41 -5.84 -1.92 -12.40
N ASP A 42 -6.11 -0.67 -12.79
CA ASP A 42 -5.84 0.51 -11.97
C ASP A 42 -6.70 0.56 -10.70
N GLU A 43 -7.99 0.22 -10.84
CA GLU A 43 -8.92 0.17 -9.70
C GLU A 43 -8.54 -0.94 -8.72
N VAL A 44 -8.22 -2.13 -9.25
CA VAL A 44 -7.74 -3.27 -8.44
C VAL A 44 -6.44 -2.90 -7.70
N ALA A 45 -5.50 -2.25 -8.38
CA ALA A 45 -4.24 -1.81 -7.77
C ALA A 45 -4.49 -0.85 -6.59
N GLY A 46 -5.40 0.13 -6.76
CA GLY A 46 -5.80 1.05 -5.71
C GLY A 46 -6.28 0.33 -4.45
N TYR A 47 -7.24 -0.58 -4.60
CA TYR A 47 -7.78 -1.34 -3.47
C TYR A 47 -6.77 -2.30 -2.85
N PHE A 48 -5.93 -2.94 -3.66
CA PHE A 48 -4.89 -3.85 -3.15
C PHE A 48 -3.83 -3.11 -2.34
N GLY A 49 -3.37 -1.94 -2.81
CA GLY A 49 -2.43 -1.10 -2.06
C GLY A 49 -3.01 -0.66 -0.71
N ASP A 50 -4.29 -0.29 -0.68
CA ASP A 50 -4.99 0.07 0.55
C ASP A 50 -5.06 -1.07 1.56
N LEU A 51 -5.37 -2.28 1.10
CA LEU A 51 -5.43 -3.46 1.95
C LEU A 51 -4.06 -3.84 2.53
N VAL A 52 -3.00 -3.74 1.73
CA VAL A 52 -1.63 -4.00 2.20
C VAL A 52 -1.24 -2.98 3.28
N ARG A 53 -1.55 -1.69 3.06
CA ARG A 53 -1.28 -0.65 4.05
C ARG A 53 -2.10 -0.85 5.33
N ALA A 54 -3.40 -1.10 5.20
CA ALA A 54 -4.26 -1.36 6.36
C ALA A 54 -3.77 -2.57 7.17
N ASN A 55 -3.32 -3.62 6.51
CA ASN A 55 -2.73 -4.78 7.16
C ASN A 55 -1.40 -4.46 7.86
N ARG A 56 -0.51 -3.68 7.23
CA ARG A 56 0.74 -3.20 7.84
C ARG A 56 0.44 -2.46 9.14
N GLU A 57 -0.50 -1.52 9.11
CA GLU A 57 -0.89 -0.73 10.28
C GLU A 57 -1.58 -1.56 11.36
N GLY A 58 -2.46 -2.48 10.97
CA GLY A 58 -3.07 -3.44 11.90
C GLY A 58 -2.04 -4.29 12.62
N LEU A 59 -1.05 -4.83 11.90
CA LEU A 59 0.00 -5.65 12.50
C LEU A 59 0.98 -4.83 13.35
N ARG A 60 1.25 -3.57 12.99
CA ARG A 60 2.01 -2.63 13.84
C ARG A 60 1.28 -2.36 15.16
N ALA A 61 -0.02 -2.09 15.11
CA ALA A 61 -0.83 -1.89 16.31
C ALA A 61 -0.83 -3.13 17.23
N LEU A 62 -0.78 -4.33 16.65
CA LEU A 62 -0.66 -5.59 17.38
C LEU A 62 0.78 -5.92 17.81
N SER A 63 1.78 -5.09 17.49
CA SER A 63 3.20 -5.37 17.71
C SER A 63 3.68 -6.69 17.08
N ALA A 64 3.02 -7.12 16.02
CA ALA A 64 3.26 -8.37 15.28
C ALA A 64 3.78 -8.12 13.85
N TRP A 65 4.23 -6.89 13.58
CA TRP A 65 4.73 -6.48 12.27
C TRP A 65 6.02 -7.24 11.89
N SER A 66 6.10 -7.65 10.63
CA SER A 66 7.29 -8.27 10.03
C SER A 66 7.43 -7.86 8.56
N THR A 67 8.56 -8.17 7.93
CA THR A 67 8.75 -7.97 6.49
C THR A 67 8.03 -9.01 5.63
N ASP A 68 7.59 -10.12 6.23
CA ASP A 68 6.95 -11.25 5.55
C ASP A 68 5.43 -11.27 5.70
N MET A 69 4.82 -10.09 5.80
CA MET A 69 3.38 -9.97 5.95
C MET A 69 2.64 -10.31 4.67
N GLN A 70 1.51 -11.00 4.84
CA GLN A 70 0.59 -11.29 3.75
C GLN A 70 -0.86 -11.15 4.24
N VAL A 71 -1.74 -10.76 3.33
CA VAL A 71 -3.18 -10.83 3.50
C VAL A 71 -3.69 -11.90 2.56
N THR A 72 -4.55 -12.79 3.05
CA THR A 72 -5.25 -13.77 2.22
C THR A 72 -6.74 -13.49 2.29
N ILE A 73 -7.38 -13.34 1.14
CA ILE A 73 -8.80 -13.10 1.00
C ILE A 73 -9.37 -14.25 0.19
N GLU A 74 -10.32 -14.96 0.77
CA GLU A 74 -11.03 -16.04 0.08
C GLU A 74 -12.42 -15.57 -0.32
N SER A 75 -12.75 -15.77 -1.59
CA SER A 75 -14.11 -15.65 -2.10
C SER A 75 -14.62 -17.03 -2.54
N LYS A 76 -15.84 -17.06 -3.08
CA LYS A 76 -16.43 -18.29 -3.62
C LYS A 76 -15.59 -18.87 -4.77
N ASP A 77 -15.05 -18.02 -5.62
CA ASP A 77 -14.45 -18.42 -6.90
C ASP A 77 -12.95 -18.10 -6.98
N THR A 78 -12.45 -17.22 -6.11
CA THR A 78 -11.05 -16.76 -6.12
C THR A 78 -10.40 -16.80 -4.75
N LEU A 79 -9.07 -16.94 -4.78
CA LEU A 79 -8.18 -16.75 -3.65
C LEU A 79 -7.23 -15.61 -3.98
N VAL A 80 -7.30 -14.53 -3.22
CA VAL A 80 -6.41 -13.37 -3.39
C VAL A 80 -5.35 -13.39 -2.30
N ILE A 81 -4.09 -13.24 -2.69
CA ILE A 81 -2.98 -13.06 -1.76
C ILE A 81 -2.31 -11.72 -2.06
N LEU A 82 -2.27 -10.87 -1.05
CA LEU A 82 -1.58 -9.59 -1.11
C LEU A 82 -0.34 -9.67 -0.22
N ARG A 83 0.79 -9.19 -0.73
CA ARG A 83 2.07 -9.21 -0.01
C ARG A 83 2.85 -7.95 -0.30
N GLU A 84 3.50 -7.42 0.73
CA GLU A 84 4.51 -6.38 0.55
C GLU A 84 5.80 -7.01 -0.02
N LEU A 85 6.32 -6.45 -1.11
CA LEU A 85 7.59 -6.90 -1.69
C LEU A 85 8.74 -6.06 -1.15
N THR A 86 8.58 -4.74 -1.21
CA THR A 86 9.51 -3.73 -0.72
C THR A 86 8.70 -2.56 -0.15
N PRO A 87 9.32 -1.61 0.56
CA PRO A 87 8.60 -0.42 1.02
C PRO A 87 7.93 0.39 -0.11
N ALA A 88 8.44 0.27 -1.35
CA ALA A 88 7.96 0.96 -2.54
C ALA A 88 6.98 0.12 -3.41
N PHE A 89 6.85 -1.19 -3.16
CA PHE A 89 6.04 -2.07 -3.99
C PHE A 89 5.29 -3.14 -3.21
N ALA A 90 4.06 -3.39 -3.63
CA ALA A 90 3.23 -4.51 -3.19
C ALA A 90 2.85 -5.40 -4.38
N LEU A 91 2.52 -6.65 -4.07
CA LEU A 91 2.08 -7.67 -5.02
C LEU A 91 0.70 -8.18 -4.61
N GLY A 92 -0.24 -8.15 -5.54
CA GLY A 92 -1.49 -8.88 -5.44
C GLY A 92 -1.57 -10.00 -6.46
N CYS A 93 -1.77 -11.22 -6.00
CA CYS A 93 -1.97 -12.39 -6.85
C CYS A 93 -3.38 -12.94 -6.65
N VAL A 94 -4.06 -13.22 -7.76
CA VAL A 94 -5.40 -13.83 -7.77
C VAL A 94 -5.28 -15.24 -8.33
N PHE A 95 -5.73 -16.22 -7.56
CA PHE A 95 -5.74 -17.63 -7.92
C PHE A 95 -7.17 -18.16 -8.00
N GLU A 96 -7.37 -19.27 -8.71
CA GLU A 96 -8.62 -20.03 -8.62
C GLU A 96 -8.85 -20.56 -7.20
N ARG A 97 -10.09 -20.58 -6.73
CA ARG A 97 -10.40 -21.09 -5.39
C ARG A 97 -10.13 -22.59 -5.23
N SER A 98 -10.20 -23.34 -6.32
CA SER A 98 -9.92 -24.79 -6.40
C SER A 98 -8.46 -25.13 -6.09
N ALA A 99 -7.57 -24.15 -6.12
CA ALA A 99 -6.15 -24.31 -5.90
C ALA A 99 -5.81 -24.81 -4.49
N PRO A 100 -5.03 -25.90 -4.35
CA PRO A 100 -4.51 -26.30 -3.05
C PRO A 100 -3.60 -25.22 -2.46
N LEU A 101 -3.86 -24.79 -1.22
CA LEU A 101 -3.10 -23.72 -0.55
C LEU A 101 -1.58 -23.98 -0.50
N GLY A 102 -1.17 -25.24 -0.40
CA GLY A 102 0.25 -25.61 -0.46
C GLY A 102 0.91 -25.24 -1.79
N LEU A 103 0.23 -25.46 -2.91
CA LEU A 103 0.71 -25.07 -4.24
C LEU A 103 0.71 -23.56 -4.39
N VAL A 104 -0.35 -22.90 -3.94
CA VAL A 104 -0.44 -21.43 -3.96
C VAL A 104 0.72 -20.79 -3.20
N ARG A 105 1.04 -21.28 -1.98
CA ARG A 105 2.18 -20.80 -1.19
C ARG A 105 3.51 -21.03 -1.90
N LEU A 106 3.70 -22.19 -2.53
CA LEU A 106 4.91 -22.49 -3.29
C LEU A 106 5.08 -21.55 -4.50
N HIS A 107 4.01 -21.33 -5.27
CA HIS A 107 4.01 -20.40 -6.39
C HIS A 107 4.24 -18.96 -5.93
N MET A 108 3.59 -18.54 -4.85
CA MET A 108 3.82 -17.21 -4.27
C MET A 108 5.28 -17.00 -3.89
N LYS A 109 5.92 -17.96 -3.24
CA LYS A 109 7.35 -17.85 -2.89
C LYS A 109 8.21 -17.63 -4.14
N ARG A 110 8.01 -18.44 -5.18
CA ARG A 110 8.77 -18.32 -6.44
C ARG A 110 8.49 -17.03 -7.21
N LEU A 111 7.23 -16.59 -7.24
CA LEU A 111 6.82 -15.37 -7.92
C LEU A 111 7.38 -14.13 -7.23
N VAL A 112 7.31 -14.08 -5.89
CA VAL A 112 7.86 -12.98 -5.10
C VAL A 112 9.34 -12.81 -5.40
N ASP A 113 10.14 -13.88 -5.31
CA ASP A 113 11.59 -13.78 -5.55
C ASP A 113 11.89 -13.25 -6.97
N LYS A 114 11.19 -13.77 -7.99
CA LYS A 114 11.37 -13.34 -9.39
C LYS A 114 10.91 -11.91 -9.65
N VAL A 115 9.75 -11.52 -9.12
CA VAL A 115 9.20 -10.19 -9.31
C VAL A 115 10.08 -9.17 -8.60
N THR A 116 10.47 -9.42 -7.35
CA THR A 116 11.34 -8.52 -6.57
C THR A 116 12.66 -8.27 -7.28
N LEU A 117 13.30 -9.29 -7.86
CA LEU A 117 14.54 -9.14 -8.65
C LEU A 117 14.35 -8.33 -9.95
N ALA A 118 13.14 -8.28 -10.49
CA ALA A 118 12.84 -7.54 -11.71
C ALA A 118 12.36 -6.10 -11.46
N LEU A 119 12.12 -5.73 -10.19
CA LEU A 119 11.71 -4.38 -9.82
C LEU A 119 12.93 -3.45 -9.74
N PRO A 120 12.76 -2.16 -10.07
CA PRO A 120 13.81 -1.19 -9.83
C PRO A 120 14.09 -1.09 -8.33
N GLU A 121 15.37 -0.92 -7.97
CA GLU A 121 15.75 -0.47 -6.64
C GLU A 121 15.33 0.99 -6.48
N LEU A 122 14.06 1.20 -6.14
CA LEU A 122 13.60 2.47 -5.61
C LEU A 122 13.93 2.44 -4.12
N ALA A 123 14.98 3.15 -3.73
CA ALA A 123 15.12 3.54 -2.34
C ALA A 123 13.80 4.23 -1.97
N PRO A 124 13.11 3.82 -0.90
CA PRO A 124 11.98 4.61 -0.42
C PRO A 124 12.55 5.99 -0.12
N GLU A 125 12.22 6.99 -0.93
CA GLU A 125 12.41 8.37 -0.51
C GLU A 125 11.70 8.46 0.84
N GLU A 126 12.45 8.70 1.91
CA GLU A 126 11.88 8.98 3.22
C GLU A 126 11.08 10.27 3.06
N ARG A 127 9.80 10.11 2.70
CA ARG A 127 8.91 11.25 2.55
C ARG A 127 8.92 12.03 3.86
N PRO A 128 9.12 13.35 3.83
CA PRO A 128 9.11 14.17 5.02
C PRO A 128 7.87 13.89 5.87
N ARG A 129 8.05 13.79 7.19
CA ARG A 129 6.99 13.43 8.14
C ARG A 129 5.74 14.30 7.97
N GLY A 130 5.93 15.61 7.72
CA GLY A 130 4.83 16.54 7.46
C GLY A 130 3.94 16.13 6.28
N VAL A 131 4.53 15.64 5.18
CA VAL A 131 3.79 15.18 3.99
C VAL A 131 2.88 14.01 4.37
N LYS A 132 3.43 13.02 5.09
CA LYS A 132 2.68 11.85 5.53
C LYS A 132 1.48 12.25 6.40
N ILE A 133 1.66 13.20 7.31
CA ILE A 133 0.59 13.64 8.23
C ILE A 133 -0.53 14.34 7.45
N ILE A 134 -0.20 15.22 6.51
CA ILE A 134 -1.20 15.92 5.69
C ILE A 134 -1.98 14.93 4.81
N GLU A 135 -1.31 14.03 4.10
CA GLU A 135 -1.98 13.00 3.30
C GLU A 135 -2.89 12.11 4.14
N PHE A 136 -2.45 11.73 5.35
CA PHE A 136 -3.26 10.96 6.29
C PHE A 136 -4.51 11.74 6.72
N LEU A 137 -4.36 13.02 7.03
CA LEU A 137 -5.48 13.89 7.39
C LEU A 137 -6.46 14.10 6.23
N GLU A 138 -5.98 14.34 5.01
CA GLU A 138 -6.85 14.46 3.84
C GLU A 138 -7.63 13.18 3.56
N ARG A 139 -7.07 12.02 3.90
CA ARG A 139 -7.72 10.72 3.66
C ARG A 139 -8.72 10.31 4.73
N TYR A 140 -8.42 10.57 5.99
CA TYR A 140 -9.17 10.03 7.13
C TYR A 140 -9.92 11.08 7.95
N ALA A 141 -9.69 12.37 7.73
CA ALA A 141 -10.43 13.40 8.44
C ALA A 141 -11.92 13.40 7.99
N PRO A 142 -12.84 13.71 8.92
CA PRO A 142 -14.27 13.80 8.59
C PRO A 142 -14.60 14.83 7.50
N GLU A 143 -13.79 15.89 7.39
CA GLU A 143 -13.93 16.94 6.38
C GLU A 143 -12.59 17.23 5.69
N PRO A 144 -12.22 16.44 4.66
CA PRO A 144 -10.94 16.56 3.96
C PRO A 144 -10.67 17.96 3.41
N HIS A 145 -11.66 18.58 2.76
CA HIS A 145 -11.48 19.87 2.09
C HIS A 145 -11.23 21.04 3.06
N ALA A 146 -11.58 20.90 4.34
CA ALA A 146 -11.37 21.92 5.36
C ALA A 146 -10.19 21.60 6.28
N ILE A 147 -9.54 20.44 6.13
CA ILE A 147 -8.62 19.92 7.14
C ILE A 147 -7.38 20.80 7.28
N VAL A 148 -6.79 21.23 6.16
CA VAL A 148 -5.60 22.10 6.14
C VAL A 148 -5.86 23.41 6.89
N MET A 149 -7.06 23.98 6.71
CA MET A 149 -7.43 25.24 7.36
C MET A 149 -7.69 25.06 8.86
N ARG A 150 -8.29 23.93 9.27
CA ARG A 150 -8.46 23.59 10.70
C ARG A 150 -7.13 23.34 11.39
N VAL A 151 -6.22 22.66 10.71
CA VAL A 151 -4.86 22.43 11.19
C VAL A 151 -4.16 23.76 11.38
N ALA A 152 -4.16 24.64 10.36
CA ALA A 152 -3.53 25.96 10.44
C ALA A 152 -3.98 26.76 11.66
N LEU A 153 -5.30 26.78 11.92
CA LEU A 153 -5.88 27.50 13.05
C LEU A 153 -5.46 26.95 14.41
N ARG A 154 -5.20 25.64 14.51
CA ARG A 154 -4.87 24.98 15.79
C ARG A 154 -3.37 24.85 16.04
N SER A 155 -2.59 24.60 14.98
CA SER A 155 -1.13 24.44 15.07
C SER A 155 -0.40 25.78 15.04
N GLY A 156 -1.05 26.84 14.55
CA GLY A 156 -0.44 28.14 14.31
C GLY A 156 0.41 28.19 13.04
N ILE A 157 0.48 27.09 12.27
CA ILE A 157 1.27 27.01 11.03
C ILE A 157 0.45 27.65 9.89
N PRO A 158 1.02 28.61 9.13
CA PRO A 158 0.32 29.22 8.00
C PRO A 158 -0.15 28.20 6.96
N VAL A 159 -1.31 28.45 6.33
CA VAL A 159 -1.90 27.55 5.32
C VAL A 159 -0.95 27.33 4.15
N GLU A 160 -0.21 28.37 3.76
CA GLU A 160 0.77 28.35 2.68
C GLU A 160 1.88 27.33 2.96
N ARG A 161 2.35 27.25 4.21
CA ARG A 161 3.35 26.26 4.64
C ARG A 161 2.78 24.86 4.71
N LEU A 162 1.52 24.70 5.13
CA LEU A 162 0.87 23.39 5.16
C LEU A 162 0.54 22.82 3.78
N ARG A 163 0.48 23.68 2.74
CA ARG A 163 0.41 23.26 1.33
C ARG A 163 1.76 22.80 0.78
N GLU A 164 2.86 23.14 1.45
CA GLU A 164 4.21 22.68 1.16
C GLU A 164 4.79 21.89 2.35
N PRO A 165 4.14 20.78 2.76
CA PRO A 165 4.47 20.11 4.02
C PRO A 165 5.87 19.45 4.04
N ALA A 166 6.54 19.39 2.88
CA ALA A 166 7.92 18.93 2.75
C ALA A 166 8.96 19.91 3.33
N SER A 167 8.63 21.20 3.45
CA SER A 167 9.54 22.23 3.95
C SER A 167 9.31 22.58 5.43
N LEU A 168 8.43 21.86 6.12
CA LEU A 168 8.17 22.09 7.55
C LEU A 168 9.38 21.70 8.39
N ASP A 169 9.69 22.51 9.40
CA ASP A 169 10.75 22.18 10.35
C ASP A 169 10.29 21.16 11.41
N ALA A 170 11.21 20.66 12.24
CA ALA A 170 10.92 19.63 13.21
C ALA A 170 9.86 20.04 14.25
N THR A 171 9.85 21.32 14.66
CA THR A 171 8.90 21.85 15.65
C THR A 171 7.52 22.01 15.04
N GLU A 172 7.44 22.47 13.80
CA GLU A 172 6.19 22.54 13.03
C GLU A 172 5.61 21.14 12.79
N VAL A 173 6.44 20.16 12.47
CA VAL A 173 6.02 18.76 12.29
C VAL A 173 5.46 18.18 13.59
N GLU A 174 6.09 18.44 14.73
CA GLU A 174 5.62 17.98 16.03
C GLU A 174 4.25 18.61 16.39
N SER A 175 4.11 19.93 16.19
CA SER A 175 2.84 20.65 16.38
C SER A 175 1.74 20.11 15.46
N LEU A 176 2.06 19.88 14.19
CA LEU A 176 1.17 19.28 13.19
C LEU A 176 0.70 17.87 13.63
N GLU A 177 1.62 17.00 14.07
CA GLU A 177 1.29 15.64 14.53
C GLU A 177 0.39 15.66 15.78
N GLN A 178 0.65 16.57 16.71
CA GLN A 178 -0.18 16.74 17.90
C GLN A 178 -1.60 17.18 17.54
N VAL A 179 -1.75 18.16 16.65
CA VAL A 179 -3.06 18.64 16.17
C VAL A 179 -3.78 17.56 15.36
N ALA A 180 -3.06 16.82 14.52
CA ALA A 180 -3.63 15.72 13.76
C ALA A 180 -4.23 14.63 14.68
N CYS A 181 -3.49 14.24 15.71
CA CYS A 181 -3.96 13.32 16.75
C CYS A 181 -5.24 13.84 17.44
N GLN A 182 -5.26 15.12 17.82
CA GLN A 182 -6.43 15.74 18.46
C GLN A 182 -7.66 15.80 17.54
N LEU A 183 -7.47 16.10 16.26
CA LEU A 183 -8.56 16.17 15.28
C LEU A 183 -9.16 14.80 14.98
N LEU A 184 -8.34 13.75 14.97
CA LEU A 184 -8.77 12.38 14.70
C LEU A 184 -9.17 11.60 15.97
N GLY A 185 -8.91 12.15 17.16
CA GLY A 185 -9.14 11.46 18.43
C GLY A 185 -8.20 10.27 18.67
N LEU A 186 -6.98 10.33 18.13
CA LEU A 186 -5.98 9.26 18.23
C LEU A 186 -4.90 9.62 19.26
N PRO A 187 -4.33 8.63 19.98
CA PRO A 187 -3.22 8.88 20.90
C PRO A 187 -1.88 9.09 20.17
N LYS A 188 -1.73 8.51 18.96
CA LYS A 188 -0.56 8.65 18.09
C LYS A 188 -0.94 8.29 16.64
N LEU A 189 -0.23 8.84 15.65
CA LEU A 189 -0.36 8.43 14.25
C LEU A 189 0.50 7.19 13.95
N GLY A 190 -0.06 6.20 13.24
CA GLY A 190 0.64 4.95 12.84
C GLY A 190 1.51 5.06 11.57
N ILE A 191 1.50 6.22 10.90
CA ILE A 191 2.22 6.49 9.65
C ILE A 191 3.72 6.62 9.82
#